data_AF-A0A5J4V1N1-F1
#
_entry.id   AF-A0A5J4V1N1-F1
#
_cell.length_a   1.000
_cell.length_b   1.000
_cell.length_c   1.000
_cell.angle_alpha   90.00
_cell.angle_beta   90.00
_cell.angle_gamma   90.00
#
_symmetry.space_group_name_H-M   'P 1'
#
loop_
_entity.id
_entity.type
_entity.pdbx_description
1 polymer ?
#
loop_
_entity_poly.entity_id
_entity_poly.type
_entity_poly.pdbx_seq_one_letter_code
_entity_poly.pdbx_strand_id
1 'polypeptide(L)' 'MDSNPRMLTFFVDDKEQPNFVIDIPNSVRFWAYFLQLNAQFKVIGFEKLSSPSAKHGPGSHGFEFGKKWK' A
#
# COMPACT_ATOMS: atom_id res chain seq x y z
N MET A 1 -15.37 -0.54 0.32
CA MET A 1 -14.17 -0.77 -0.51
C MET A 1 -14.42 -2.14 -1.08
N ASP A 2 -15.14 -2.18 -2.19
CA ASP A 2 -15.72 -3.43 -2.70
C ASP A 2 -14.89 -3.97 -3.88
N SER A 3 -13.67 -3.46 -4.02
CA SER A 3 -12.68 -3.94 -4.97
C SER A 3 -12.34 -5.39 -4.67
N ASN A 4 -12.48 -6.26 -5.66
CA ASN A 4 -12.05 -7.65 -5.63
C ASN A 4 -11.08 -7.90 -6.79
N PRO A 5 -9.79 -8.20 -6.52
CA PRO A 5 -9.16 -8.29 -5.20
C PRO A 5 -9.05 -6.92 -4.50
N ARG A 6 -8.99 -6.91 -3.16
CA ARG A 6 -8.61 -5.70 -2.40
C ARG A 6 -7.11 -5.48 -2.56
N MET A 7 -6.71 -4.23 -2.81
CA MET A 7 -5.32 -3.88 -3.10
C MET A 7 -4.81 -2.79 -2.15
N LEU A 8 -3.52 -2.86 -1.82
CA LEU A 8 -2.79 -1.82 -1.10
C LEU A 8 -1.66 -1.32 -2.01
N THR A 9 -1.75 -0.05 -2.38
CA THR A 9 -0.77 0.64 -3.23
C THR A 9 -0.01 1.67 -2.41
N PHE A 10 1.30 1.75 -2.64
CA PHE A 10 2.15 2.73 -1.97
C PHE A 10 2.47 3.89 -2.90
N PHE A 11 2.62 5.07 -2.32
CA PHE A 11 3.02 6.29 -3.01
C PHE A 11 4.15 6.97 -2.22
N VAL A 12 5.15 7.48 -2.93
CA VAL A 12 6.21 8.34 -2.35
C VAL A 12 6.21 9.64 -3.16
N ASP A 13 5.98 10.77 -2.49
CA ASP A 13 5.83 12.08 -3.13
C ASP A 13 4.83 12.04 -4.31
N ASP A 14 3.64 11.48 -4.06
CA ASP A 14 2.55 11.26 -5.02
C ASP A 14 2.89 10.35 -6.23
N LYS A 15 4.07 9.71 -6.23
CA LYS A 15 4.47 8.74 -7.25
C LYS A 15 4.14 7.33 -6.82
N GLU A 16 3.32 6.65 -7.62
CA GLU A 16 2.97 5.23 -7.42
C GLU A 16 4.24 4.37 -7.43
N GLN A 17 4.35 3.49 -6.43
CA GLN A 17 5.46 2.55 -6.31
C GLN A 17 5.19 1.27 -7.11
N PRO A 18 6.23 0.63 -7.66
CA PRO A 18 6.06 -0.57 -8.50
C PRO A 18 5.51 -1.75 -7.70
N ASN A 19 5.86 -1.85 -6.41
CA ASN A 19 5.43 -2.92 -5.54
C ASN A 19 4.10 -2.56 -4.87
N PHE A 20 3.13 -3.47 -4.94
CA PHE A 20 1.84 -3.34 -4.29
C PHE A 20 1.38 -4.69 -3.74
N VAL A 21 0.36 -4.70 -2.88
CA VAL A 21 -0.15 -5.92 -2.26
C VAL A 21 -1.56 -6.18 -2.74
N ILE A 22 -1.86 -7.43 -3.09
CA ILE A 22 -3.18 -7.89 -3.53
C ILE A 22 -3.76 -8.88 -2.52
N ASP A 23 -5.08 -9.02 -2.56
CA ASP A 23 -5.88 -9.93 -1.73
C ASP A 23 -5.74 -9.69 -0.22
N ILE A 24 -5.67 -8.41 0.16
CA ILE A 24 -5.60 -8.02 1.58
C ILE A 24 -6.94 -8.32 2.30
N PRO A 25 -6.91 -8.60 3.61
CA PRO A 25 -8.12 -8.73 4.41
C PRO A 25 -8.88 -7.41 4.50
N ASN A 26 -10.15 -7.46 4.91
CA ASN A 26 -11.00 -6.27 5.07
C ASN A 26 -10.45 -5.28 6.12
N SER A 27 -9.77 -5.79 7.13
CA SER A 27 -9.12 -5.00 8.17
C SER A 27 -7.61 -5.12 8.02
N VAL A 28 -6.94 -3.99 7.78
CA VAL A 28 -5.48 -3.94 7.71
C VAL A 28 -4.90 -3.21 8.92
N ARG A 29 -3.72 -3.66 9.34
CA ARG A 29 -2.84 -2.91 10.24
C ARG A 29 -1.58 -2.63 9.45
N PHE A 30 -1.06 -1.41 9.54
CA PHE A 30 0.24 -1.11 8.97
C PHE A 30 1.30 -1.12 10.07
N TRP A 31 2.52 -1.48 9.69
CA TRP A 31 3.68 -1.42 10.54
C TRP A 31 4.72 -0.54 9.86
N ALA A 32 5.34 0.36 10.62
CA ALA A 32 6.37 1.24 10.12
C ALA A 32 7.70 0.87 10.79
N TYR A 33 8.71 0.63 9.96
CA TYR A 33 10.06 0.29 10.42
C TYR A 33 10.96 1.52 10.39
N PHE A 34 11.71 1.74 11.46
CA PHE A 34 12.66 2.84 11.58
C PHE A 34 14.07 2.29 11.84
N LEU A 35 15.05 2.76 11.06
CA LEU A 35 16.47 2.41 11.23
C LEU A 35 17.29 3.52 11.89
N GLN A 36 16.87 4.78 11.73
CA GLN A 36 17.62 5.94 12.19
C GLN A 36 17.16 6.40 13.57
N LEU A 37 18.12 6.85 14.38
CA LEU A 37 17.83 7.46 15.68
C LEU A 37 16.94 8.70 15.47
N ASN A 38 15.90 8.83 16.29
CA ASN A 38 14.90 9.91 16.23
C ASN A 38 14.04 9.93 14.94
N ALA A 39 14.04 8.87 14.13
CA ALA A 39 13.13 8.80 13.01
C ALA A 39 11.68 8.69 13.50
N GLN A 40 10.80 9.49 12.89
CA GLN A 40 9.38 9.53 13.19
C GLN A 40 8.59 9.81 11.91
N PHE A 41 7.36 9.33 11.84
CA PHE A 41 6.37 9.80 10.87
C PHE A 41 5.15 10.32 11.61
N LYS A 42 4.36 11.12 10.91
CA LYS A 42 3.07 11.61 11.39
C LYS A 42 2.00 11.18 10.40
N VAL A 43 0.94 10.53 10.90
CA VAL A 43 -0.27 10.33 10.11
C VAL A 43 -1.01 11.66 10.07
N ILE A 44 -1.20 12.20 8.87
CA ILE A 44 -1.87 13.50 8.67
C ILE A 44 -3.40 13.37 8.61
N GLY A 45 -3.92 12.20 8.22
CA GLY A 45 -5.35 11.96 8.14
C GLY A 45 -5.68 10.64 7.43
N PHE A 46 -6.97 10.35 7.36
CA PHE A 46 -7.53 9.25 6.58
C PHE A 46 -8.53 9.82 5.59
N GLU A 47 -8.36 9.48 4.33
CA GLU A 47 -9.23 9.96 3.26
C GLU A 47 -9.86 8.78 2.52
N LYS A 48 -11.14 8.92 2.18
CA LYS A 48 -11.85 7.98 1.33
C LYS A 48 -12.03 8.60 -0.04
N LEU A 49 -11.34 8.05 -1.02
CA LEU A 49 -11.51 8.44 -2.42
C LEU A 49 -12.77 7.79 -3.01
N SER A 50 -13.37 8.47 -3.99
CA SER A 50 -14.53 7.95 -4.74
C SER A 50 -14.15 6.82 -5.70
N SER A 51 -12.92 6.84 -6.21
CA SER A 51 -12.33 5.80 -7.04
C SER A 51 -10.84 5.58 -6.69
N PRO A 52 -10.27 4.41 -6.97
CA PRO A 52 -8.84 4.18 -6.84
C PRO A 52 -8.03 5.08 -7.78
N SER A 53 -6.92 5.64 -7.29
CA SER A 53 -5.99 6.45 -8.09
C SER A 53 -4.85 5.65 -8.72
N ALA A 54 -4.57 4.46 -8.18
CA ALA A 54 -3.51 3.56 -8.65
C ALA A 54 -3.78 3.03 -10.06
N LYS A 55 -2.73 2.94 -10.89
CA LYS A 55 -2.81 2.49 -12.28
C LYS A 55 -2.16 1.14 -12.53
N HIS A 56 -1.16 0.76 -11.73
CA HIS A 56 -0.42 -0.51 -11.87
C HIS A 56 0.15 -0.71 -13.28
N GLY A 57 1.01 0.22 -13.71
CA GLY A 57 1.59 0.23 -15.05
C GLY A 57 2.59 -0.92 -15.31
N PRO A 58 3.16 -0.97 -16.54
CA PRO A 58 4.18 -1.95 -16.89
C PRO A 58 5.36 -1.91 -15.90
N GLY A 59 5.75 -3.08 -15.40
CA GLY A 59 6.83 -3.22 -14.41
C GLY A 59 6.35 -3.19 -12.95
N SER A 60 5.05 -2.97 -12.69
CA SER A 60 4.49 -3.17 -11.36
C SER A 60 4.45 -4.65 -10.97
N HIS A 61 4.64 -4.94 -9.69
CA HIS A 61 4.61 -6.28 -9.12
C HIS A 61 3.64 -6.35 -7.93
N GLY A 62 2.62 -7.20 -8.09
CA GLY A 62 1.61 -7.45 -7.06
C GLY A 62 2.00 -8.64 -6.20
N PHE A 63 2.20 -8.41 -4.92
CA PHE A 63 2.47 -9.44 -3.94
C PHE A 63 1.19 -9.94 -3.29
N GLU A 64 0.97 -11.25 -3.24
CA GLU A 64 -0.19 -11.81 -2.56
C GLU A 64 -0.02 -11.75 -1.03
N PHE A 65 -1.03 -11.20 -0.36
CA PHE A 65 -1.06 -11.15 1.09
C PHE A 65 -1.01 -12.55 1.71
N GLY A 66 -0.27 -12.69 2.81
CA GLY A 66 -0.14 -13.97 3.54
C GLY A 66 0.78 -15.01 2.89
N LYS A 67 1.33 -14.73 1.70
CA LYS A 67 2.35 -15.57 1.06
C LYS A 67 3.75 -15.06 1.36
N LYS A 68 4.73 -15.94 1.22
CA LYS A 68 6.15 -15.56 1.26
C LYS A 68 6.50 -14.84 -0.04
N TRP A 69 6.93 -13.60 0.07
CA TRP A 69 7.42 -12.81 -1.05
C TRP A 69 8.88 -13.17 -1.35
N LYS A 70 9.23 -13.17 -2.63
CA LYS A 70 10.58 -13.44 -3.12
C LYS A 70 11.14 -12.21 -3.79
#